data_AF-A0A849VI53-F1
#
_entry.id   AF-A0A849VI53-F1
#
_cell.length_a   1.000
_cell.length_b   1.000
_cell.length_c   1.000
_cell.angle_alpha   90.00
_cell.angle_beta   90.00
_cell.angle_gamma   90.00
#
_symmetry.space_group_name_H-M   'P 1'
#
loop_
_entity.id
_entity.type
_entity.pdbx_description
1 polymer ?
#
loop_
_entity_poly.entity_id
_entity_poly.type
_entity_poly.pdbx_seq_one_letter_code
_entity_poly.pdbx_strand_id
1 'polypeptide(L)'
;MLSQINTQTTRTPKGADILKFARKCRGFTQAESAASYGIEERTLRRWENNEYNPRWNDVIGLLEDVYLMDVAKVILGMTHTHEP
;
A
#
# COMPACT_ATOMS: atom_id res chain seq x y z
N MET A 1 -11.79 33.09 -5.09
CA MET A 1 -12.44 32.32 -4.02
C MET A 1 -11.76 30.96 -3.95
N LEU A 2 -10.99 30.69 -2.90
CA LEU A 2 -10.41 29.37 -2.66
C LEU A 2 -11.57 28.46 -2.24
N SER A 3 -11.91 27.50 -3.09
CA SER A 3 -12.97 26.53 -2.84
C SER A 3 -12.70 25.80 -1.53
N GLN A 4 -13.74 25.69 -0.70
CA GLN A 4 -13.73 25.05 0.60
C GLN A 4 -13.09 23.65 0.51
N ILE A 5 -11.97 23.45 1.21
CA ILE A 5 -11.45 22.11 1.46
C ILE A 5 -12.47 21.45 2.39
N ASN A 6 -13.23 20.49 1.86
CA ASN A 6 -14.15 19.69 2.66
C ASN A 6 -13.33 18.94 3.73
N THR A 7 -13.54 19.26 5.00
CA THR A 7 -12.74 18.78 6.15
C THR A 7 -13.18 17.42 6.66
N GLN A 8 -13.92 16.63 5.87
CA GLN A 8 -14.13 15.22 6.18
C GLN A 8 -12.80 14.48 5.99
N THR A 9 -11.98 14.47 7.04
CA THR A 9 -10.66 13.86 7.06
C THR A 9 -10.78 12.34 7.06
N THR A 10 -10.92 11.74 5.89
CA THR A 10 -10.59 10.32 5.72
C THR A 10 -9.08 10.19 5.93
N ARG A 11 -8.66 9.43 6.94
CA ARG A 11 -7.22 9.24 7.19
C ARG A 11 -6.58 8.53 6.01
N THR A 12 -5.43 9.04 5.56
CA THR A 12 -4.59 8.34 4.59
C THR A 12 -4.27 6.93 5.10
N PRO A 13 -4.40 5.88 4.27
CA PRO A 13 -4.02 4.52 4.64
C PRO A 13 -2.56 4.43 5.07
N LYS A 14 -2.23 3.51 5.98
CA LYS A 14 -0.83 3.27 6.35
C LYS A 14 -0.10 2.55 5.22
N GLY A 15 1.21 2.69 5.16
CA GLY A 15 2.05 1.95 4.19
C GLY A 15 1.79 0.44 4.22
N ALA A 16 1.63 -0.14 5.41
CA ALA A 16 1.25 -1.54 5.60
C ALA A 16 -0.06 -1.93 4.87
N ASP A 17 -1.08 -1.09 4.97
CA ASP A 17 -2.40 -1.33 4.37
C ASP A 17 -2.32 -1.19 2.84
N ILE A 18 -1.57 -0.19 2.36
CA ILE A 18 -1.32 0.05 0.94
C ILE A 18 -0.62 -1.16 0.31
N LEU A 19 0.46 -1.66 0.95
CA LEU A 19 1.20 -2.83 0.48
C LEU A 19 0.31 -4.07 0.40
N LYS A 20 -0.44 -4.34 1.46
CA LYS A 20 -1.32 -5.52 1.54
C LYS A 20 -2.42 -5.48 0.50
N PHE A 21 -3.01 -4.31 0.27
CA PHE A 21 -4.03 -4.09 -0.76
C PHE A 21 -3.44 -4.29 -2.15
N ALA A 22 -2.36 -3.57 -2.50
CA ALA A 22 -1.72 -3.64 -3.81
C ALA A 22 -1.29 -5.07 -4.17
N ARG A 23 -0.64 -5.76 -3.22
CA ARG A 23 -0.22 -7.16 -3.38
C ARG A 23 -1.39 -8.08 -3.71
N LYS A 24 -2.49 -7.98 -2.95
CA LYS A 24 -3.70 -8.78 -3.17
C LYS A 24 -4.36 -8.46 -4.51
N CYS A 25 -4.43 -7.18 -4.89
CA CYS A 25 -4.97 -6.76 -6.19
C CYS A 25 -4.17 -7.35 -7.37
N ARG A 26 -2.86 -7.54 -7.21
CA ARG A 26 -2.00 -8.19 -8.22
C ARG A 26 -1.92 -9.71 -8.11
N GLY A 27 -2.51 -10.31 -7.08
CA GLY A 27 -2.52 -11.76 -6.89
C GLY A 27 -1.20 -12.35 -6.36
N PHE A 28 -0.29 -11.52 -5.84
CA PHE A 28 0.99 -11.99 -5.31
C PHE A 28 0.83 -12.57 -3.90
N THR A 29 1.61 -13.60 -3.60
CA THR A 29 1.88 -14.05 -2.22
C THR A 29 2.91 -13.14 -1.55
N GLN A 30 2.98 -13.19 -0.21
CA GLN A 30 4.01 -12.46 0.54
C GLN A 30 5.42 -12.93 0.17
N ALA A 31 5.59 -14.24 -0.06
CA ALA A 31 6.87 -14.81 -0.45
C ALA A 31 7.35 -14.30 -1.82
N GLU A 32 6.48 -14.29 -2.83
CA GLU A 32 6.82 -13.78 -4.19
C GLU A 32 7.18 -12.30 -4.17
N SER A 33 6.42 -11.50 -3.41
CA SER A 33 6.64 -10.07 -3.29
C SER A 33 7.98 -9.76 -2.61
N ALA A 34 8.25 -10.45 -1.51
CA ALA A 34 9.49 -10.30 -0.76
C ALA A 34 10.71 -10.73 -1.59
N ALA A 35 10.62 -11.87 -2.28
CA ALA A 35 11.67 -12.35 -3.16
C ALA A 35 11.94 -11.38 -4.32
N SER A 36 10.90 -10.81 -4.93
CA SER A 36 11.04 -9.84 -6.02
C SER A 36 11.66 -8.52 -5.55
N TYR A 37 11.35 -8.08 -4.33
CA TYR A 37 11.88 -6.84 -3.76
C TYR A 37 13.27 -6.99 -3.10
N GLY A 38 13.70 -8.22 -2.83
CA GLY A 38 14.99 -8.49 -2.18
C GLY A 38 14.96 -8.40 -0.66
N ILE A 39 13.84 -8.73 -0.02
CA ILE A 39 13.70 -8.80 1.44
C ILE A 39 13.24 -10.20 1.89
N GLU A 40 13.38 -10.50 3.18
CA GLU A 40 12.79 -11.71 3.75
C GLU A 40 11.25 -11.65 3.75
N GLU A 41 10.58 -12.76 3.43
CA GLU A 41 9.11 -12.89 3.56
C GLU A 41 8.62 -12.44 4.93
N ARG A 42 9.35 -12.83 6.00
CA ARG A 42 9.05 -12.46 7.38
C ARG A 42 8.98 -10.95 7.56
N THR A 43 9.82 -10.18 6.89
CA THR A 43 9.83 -8.71 6.95
C THR A 43 8.55 -8.15 6.34
N LEU A 44 8.19 -8.59 5.13
CA LEU A 44 6.94 -8.16 4.49
C LEU A 44 5.70 -8.56 5.29
N ARG A 45 5.68 -9.78 5.83
CA ARG A 45 4.58 -10.25 6.69
C ARG A 45 4.41 -9.38 7.92
N ARG A 46 5.50 -9.02 8.59
CA ARG A 46 5.49 -8.11 9.76
C ARG A 46 4.97 -6.73 9.39
N TRP A 47 5.34 -6.22 8.22
CA TRP A 47 4.78 -4.97 7.70
C TRP A 47 3.27 -5.08 7.51
N GLU A 48 2.79 -6.07 6.76
CA GLU A 48 1.36 -6.24 6.46
C GLU A 48 0.48 -6.62 7.67
N ASN A 49 1.10 -7.06 8.77
CA ASN A 49 0.44 -7.33 10.05
C ASN A 49 0.54 -6.15 11.04
N ASN A 50 1.12 -5.01 10.63
CA ASN A 50 1.37 -3.86 11.50
C ASN A 50 2.28 -4.15 12.71
N GLU A 51 3.11 -5.21 12.64
CA GLU A 51 4.12 -5.51 13.67
C GLU A 51 5.34 -4.59 13.56
N TYR A 52 5.61 -4.10 12.35
CA TYR A 52 6.65 -3.12 12.07
C TYR A 52 6.21 -2.22 10.91
N ASN A 53 6.65 -0.97 10.89
CA ASN A 53 6.24 -0.05 9.83
C ASN A 53 7.27 -0.04 8.68
N PRO A 54 6.88 -0.30 7.41
CA PRO A 54 7.77 -0.10 6.27
C PRO A 54 8.18 1.37 6.15
N ARG A 55 9.36 1.65 5.61
CA ARG A 55 9.71 3.03 5.22
C ARG A 55 8.91 3.39 3.97
N TRP A 56 8.72 4.69 3.73
CA TRP A 56 8.00 5.14 2.55
C TRP A 56 8.63 4.66 1.23
N ASN A 57 9.96 4.65 1.14
CA ASN A 57 10.65 4.13 -0.04
C ASN A 57 10.42 2.63 -0.25
N ASP A 58 10.21 1.86 0.83
CA ASP A 58 9.85 0.44 0.71
C ASP A 58 8.44 0.28 0.13
N VAL A 59 7.53 1.16 0.54
CA VAL A 59 6.17 1.20 -0.01
C VAL A 59 6.21 1.53 -1.49
N ILE A 60 6.92 2.59 -1.88
CA ILE A 60 7.04 2.99 -3.28
C ILE A 60 7.72 1.90 -4.12
N GLY A 61 8.84 1.34 -3.67
CA GLY A 61 9.56 0.32 -4.44
C GLY A 61 8.72 -0.94 -4.67
N LEU A 62 8.00 -1.42 -3.65
CA LEU A 62 7.07 -2.54 -3.86
C LEU A 62 5.91 -2.17 -4.82
N LEU A 63 5.36 -0.96 -4.73
CA LEU A 63 4.26 -0.55 -5.62
C LEU A 63 4.72 -0.38 -7.06
N GLU A 64 5.76 0.40 -7.28
CA GLU A 64 6.16 0.84 -8.62
C GLU A 64 7.06 -0.19 -9.31
N ASP A 65 8.00 -0.80 -8.59
CA ASP A 65 9.00 -1.70 -9.19
C ASP A 65 8.53 -3.16 -9.23
N VAL A 66 7.77 -3.61 -8.21
CA VAL A 66 7.30 -5.00 -8.13
C VAL A 66 5.89 -5.16 -8.66
N TYR A 67 4.96 -4.32 -8.19
CA TYR A 67 3.55 -4.44 -8.57
C TYR A 67 3.20 -3.62 -9.81
N LEU A 68 4.07 -2.74 -10.31
CA LEU A 68 3.82 -1.86 -11.45
C LEU A 68 2.52 -1.03 -11.28
N MET A 69 2.33 -0.45 -10.09
CA MET A 69 1.15 0.33 -9.71
C MET A 69 1.52 1.74 -9.26
N ASP A 70 0.74 2.72 -9.72
CA ASP A 70 0.84 4.11 -9.27
C ASP A 70 0.27 4.28 -7.85
N VAL A 71 1.08 4.83 -6.94
CA VAL A 71 0.72 4.97 -5.52
C VAL A 71 -0.52 5.84 -5.30
N ALA A 72 -0.69 6.91 -6.08
CA ALA A 72 -1.85 7.79 -5.94
C ALA A 72 -3.13 7.08 -6.39
N LYS A 73 -3.07 6.30 -7.47
CA LYS A 73 -4.19 5.45 -7.93
C LYS A 73 -4.54 4.36 -6.94
N VAL A 74 -3.54 3.74 -6.29
CA VAL A 74 -3.78 2.74 -5.24
C VAL A 74 -4.52 3.38 -4.05
N ILE A 75 -4.02 4.50 -3.53
CA ILE A 75 -4.64 5.19 -2.39
C ILE A 75 -6.07 5.61 -2.75
N LEU A 76 -6.28 6.16 -3.95
CA LEU A 76 -7.61 6.52 -4.44
C LEU A 76 -8.52 5.28 -4.53
N GLY A 77 -8.05 4.16 -5.06
CA GLY A 77 -8.82 2.92 -5.15
C GLY A 77 -9.25 2.38 -3.78
N MET A 78 -8.42 2.54 -2.76
CA MET A 78 -8.73 2.14 -1.38
C MET A 78 -9.79 3.02 -0.72
N THR A 79 -9.91 4.30 -1.10
CA THR A 79 -10.93 5.19 -0.54
C THR A 79 -12.31 5.01 -1.19
N HIS A 80 -12.37 4.44 -2.40
CA HIS A 80 -13.62 4.24 -3.16
C HIS A 80 -14.22 2.83 -2.98
N THR A 81 -13.46 1.84 -2.51
CA THR A 81 -13.96 0.47 -2.27
C THR A 81 -14.88 0.33 -1.05
N HIS A 82 -15.20 1.44 -0.38
CA HIS A 82 -16.11 1.50 0.78
C HIS A 82 -17.50 2.11 0.49
N GLU A 83 -17.87 2.32 -0.78
CA GLU A 83 -19.27 2.60 -1.12
C GLU A 83 -20.09 1.29 -1.18
N PRO A 84 -21.26 1.22 -0.50
CA PRO A 84 -22.18 0.08 -0.57
C PRO A 84 -22.87 -0.07 -1.93
#